data_AF-A0A6A0HB61-F1
#
_entry.id   AF-A0A6A0HB61-F1
#
_cell.length_a   1.000
_cell.length_b   1.000
_cell.length_c   1.000
_cell.angle_alpha   90.00
_cell.angle_beta   90.00
_cell.angle_gamma   90.00
#
_symmetry.space_group_name_H-M   'P 1'
#
loop_
_entity.id
_entity.type
_entity.pdbx_description
1 polymer ?
#
loop_
_entity_poly.entity_id
_entity_poly.type
_entity_poly.pdbx_seq_one_letter_code
_entity_poly.pdbx_strand_id
1 'polypeptide(L)'
;MYGTIVPGEDPFDSPDFNAVDYINERFPAEQSLHLLDEVLEEMRVKLSLVENETQQLVRQLAINSQVTSGESEQRVRAITRDIRQLDTGKRNLTTSINTLNHLQMLTEGVDKIRSMMAARQYGELAPLLQGVLNVMQHLSRYTHIPQVKQLSDQVLQNQKELEQQILADFRSSTASLATPRSIMELVV
;
A
#
# COMPACT_ATOMS: atom_id res chain seq x y z
N MET A 1 -28.59 -7.96 20.63
CA MET A 1 -28.88 -7.62 19.23
C MET A 1 -27.74 -8.18 18.39
N TYR A 2 -28.00 -9.17 17.54
CA TYR A 2 -27.02 -9.64 16.57
C TYR A 2 -27.01 -8.62 15.43
N GLY A 3 -25.87 -7.95 15.23
CA GLY A 3 -25.67 -7.04 14.11
C GLY A 3 -25.83 -7.83 12.82
N THR A 4 -26.92 -7.59 12.11
CA THR A 4 -27.17 -8.16 10.79
C THR A 4 -26.23 -7.44 9.83
N ILE A 5 -25.18 -8.11 9.37
CA ILE A 5 -24.51 -7.73 8.14
C ILE A 5 -25.55 -7.99 7.05
N VAL A 6 -26.06 -6.91 6.46
CA VAL A 6 -27.08 -6.97 5.42
C VAL A 6 -26.36 -7.44 4.14
N PRO A 7 -26.66 -8.62 3.58
CA PRO A 7 -26.03 -9.05 2.34
C PRO A 7 -26.56 -8.16 1.21
N GLY A 8 -25.68 -7.36 0.59
CA GLY A 8 -26.01 -6.60 -0.62
C GLY A 8 -25.61 -5.11 -0.65
N GLU A 9 -25.08 -4.53 0.42
CA GLU A 9 -24.60 -3.12 0.43
C GLU A 9 -23.08 -2.97 0.47
N ASP A 10 -22.34 -4.07 0.63
CA ASP A 10 -20.89 -4.03 0.72
C ASP A 10 -20.25 -4.06 -0.68
N PRO A 11 -19.49 -3.01 -1.10
CA PRO A 11 -18.81 -3.02 -2.39
C PRO A 11 -17.85 -4.21 -2.55
N PHE A 12 -17.29 -4.73 -1.45
CA PHE A 12 -16.36 -5.86 -1.50
C PHE A 12 -17.06 -7.19 -1.84
N ASP A 13 -18.36 -7.32 -1.59
CA ASP A 13 -19.11 -8.55 -1.90
C ASP A 13 -19.45 -8.67 -3.39
N SER A 14 -19.27 -7.58 -4.16
CA SER A 14 -19.53 -7.57 -5.59
C SER A 14 -18.52 -8.44 -6.35
N PRO A 15 -18.97 -9.33 -7.25
CA PRO A 15 -18.06 -10.05 -8.15
C PRO A 15 -17.37 -9.11 -9.15
N ASP A 16 -17.97 -7.95 -9.42
CA ASP A 16 -17.47 -6.91 -10.32
C ASP A 16 -16.65 -5.83 -9.58
N PHE A 17 -16.26 -6.10 -8.32
CA PHE A 17 -15.46 -5.18 -7.53
C PHE A 17 -14.16 -4.78 -8.25
N ASN A 18 -13.94 -3.48 -8.35
CA ASN A 18 -12.71 -2.90 -8.87
C ASN A 18 -11.99 -2.14 -7.75
N ALA A 19 -10.85 -2.66 -7.32
CA ALA A 19 -10.01 -2.03 -6.29
C ALA A 19 -9.58 -0.61 -6.67
N VAL A 20 -9.42 -0.34 -7.97
CA VAL A 20 -9.02 0.98 -8.45
C VAL A 20 -10.14 1.98 -8.30
N ASP A 21 -11.35 1.63 -8.75
CA ASP A 21 -12.50 2.53 -8.64
C ASP A 21 -12.79 2.84 -7.18
N TYR A 22 -12.74 1.81 -6.32
CA TYR A 22 -12.88 1.98 -4.88
C TYR A 22 -11.82 2.93 -4.28
N ILE A 23 -10.55 2.79 -4.67
CA ILE A 23 -9.48 3.67 -4.20
C ILE A 23 -9.68 5.10 -4.71
N ASN A 24 -10.07 5.29 -5.97
CA ASN A 24 -10.32 6.61 -6.55
C ASN A 24 -11.51 7.33 -5.88
N GLU A 25 -12.55 6.59 -5.50
CA GLU A 25 -13.69 7.13 -4.76
C GLU A 25 -13.30 7.55 -3.34
N ARG A 26 -12.52 6.72 -2.63
CA ARG A 26 -12.05 7.01 -1.27
C ARG A 26 -10.98 8.08 -1.23
N PHE A 27 -10.13 8.14 -2.25
CA PHE A 27 -9.01 9.05 -2.37
C PHE A 27 -9.08 9.79 -3.71
N PRO A 28 -9.88 10.87 -3.83
CA PRO A 28 -10.03 11.59 -5.10
C PRO A 28 -8.84 12.49 -5.43
N ALA A 29 -8.02 12.85 -4.42
CA ALA A 29 -6.86 13.72 -4.60
C ALA A 29 -5.74 13.38 -3.59
N GLU A 30 -4.51 13.83 -3.82
CA GLU A 30 -3.38 13.58 -2.90
C GLU A 30 -3.67 14.07 -1.47
N GLN A 31 -4.40 15.18 -1.32
CA GLN A 31 -4.75 15.71 -0.01
C GLN A 31 -5.57 14.73 0.81
N SER A 32 -6.28 13.77 0.21
CA SER A 32 -7.03 12.74 0.93
C SER A 32 -6.16 11.61 1.48
N LEU A 33 -4.88 11.51 1.06
CA LEU A 33 -3.98 10.44 1.51
C LEU A 33 -3.68 10.49 3.03
N HIS A 34 -3.95 11.61 3.71
CA HIS A 34 -3.90 11.66 5.17
C HIS A 34 -4.87 10.69 5.87
N LEU A 35 -5.90 10.23 5.15
CA LEU A 35 -6.87 9.24 5.63
C LEU A 35 -6.43 7.79 5.38
N LEU A 36 -5.26 7.55 4.79
CA LEU A 36 -4.80 6.20 4.44
C LEU A 36 -4.80 5.26 5.64
N ASP A 37 -4.24 5.70 6.77
CA ASP A 37 -4.15 4.90 7.98
C ASP A 37 -5.53 4.53 8.53
N GLU A 38 -6.45 5.49 8.53
CA GLU A 38 -7.83 5.29 8.99
C GLU A 38 -8.57 4.27 8.12
N VAL A 39 -8.51 4.44 6.79
CA VAL A 39 -9.16 3.53 5.84
C VAL A 39 -8.52 2.15 5.85
N LEU A 40 -7.19 2.06 5.97
CA LEU A 40 -6.50 0.78 6.09
C LEU A 40 -6.94 0.04 7.36
N GLU A 41 -7.08 0.73 8.48
CA GLU A 41 -7.51 0.11 9.72
C GLU A 41 -8.98 -0.33 9.67
N GLU A 42 -9.86 0.50 9.10
CA GLU A 42 -11.27 0.13 8.82
C GLU A 42 -11.33 -1.19 8.02
N MET A 43 -10.54 -1.28 6.96
CA MET A 43 -10.50 -2.46 6.09
C MET A 43 -9.89 -3.69 6.76
N ARG A 44 -8.87 -3.52 7.61
CA ARG A 44 -8.27 -4.63 8.39
C ARG A 44 -9.25 -5.19 9.41
N VAL A 45 -9.98 -4.33 10.11
CA VAL A 45 -11.07 -4.74 11.02
C VAL A 45 -12.11 -5.54 10.25
N LYS A 46 -12.54 -5.02 9.10
CA LYS A 46 -13.52 -5.68 8.24
C LYS A 46 -13.05 -7.04 7.71
N LEU A 47 -11.80 -7.13 7.27
CA LEU A 47 -11.20 -8.40 6.86
C LEU A 47 -11.22 -9.42 8.01
N SER A 48 -10.89 -8.99 9.23
CA SER A 48 -10.94 -9.86 10.40
C SER A 48 -12.37 -10.35 10.71
N LEU A 49 -13.38 -9.49 10.56
CA LEU A 49 -14.78 -9.89 10.72
C LEU A 49 -15.20 -10.95 9.69
N VAL A 50 -14.89 -10.72 8.42
CA VAL A 50 -15.17 -11.68 7.33
C VAL A 50 -14.47 -13.01 7.58
N GLU A 51 -13.21 -13.00 8.02
CA GLU A 51 -12.48 -14.23 8.33
C GLU A 51 -13.11 -15.02 9.49
N ASN A 52 -13.54 -14.32 10.54
CA ASN A 52 -14.22 -14.95 11.67
C ASN A 52 -15.57 -15.57 11.24
N GLU A 53 -16.32 -14.89 10.39
CA GLU A 53 -17.60 -15.37 9.87
C GLU A 53 -17.41 -16.59 8.95
N THR A 54 -16.46 -16.55 8.02
CA THR A 54 -16.11 -17.71 7.17
C THR A 54 -15.75 -18.92 8.03
N GLN A 55 -14.95 -18.74 9.08
CA GLN A 55 -14.61 -19.84 10.00
C GLN A 55 -15.84 -20.39 10.75
N GLN A 56 -16.79 -19.54 11.15
CA GLN A 56 -18.03 -19.98 11.79
C GLN A 56 -18.88 -20.81 10.81
N LEU A 57 -19.04 -20.36 9.56
CA LEU A 57 -19.79 -21.08 8.54
C LEU A 57 -19.13 -22.41 8.17
N VAL A 58 -17.80 -22.47 8.07
CA VAL A 58 -17.07 -23.72 7.83
C VAL A 58 -17.33 -24.73 8.95
N ARG A 59 -17.35 -24.28 10.22
CA ARG A 59 -17.72 -25.15 11.35
C ARG A 59 -19.16 -25.64 11.27
N GLN A 60 -20.11 -24.77 10.90
CA GLN A 60 -21.52 -25.16 10.71
C GLN A 60 -21.68 -26.15 9.55
N LEU A 61 -20.94 -25.97 8.45
CA LEU A 61 -20.95 -26.88 7.31
C LEU A 61 -20.50 -28.29 7.72
N ALA A 62 -19.42 -28.38 8.50
CA ALA A 62 -18.91 -29.66 9.01
C ALA A 62 -19.97 -30.42 9.84
N ILE A 63 -20.69 -29.72 10.72
CA ILE A 63 -21.76 -30.32 11.54
C ILE A 63 -22.94 -30.78 10.66
N ASN A 64 -23.43 -29.92 9.77
CA ASN A 64 -24.59 -30.24 8.95
C ASN A 64 -24.30 -31.35 7.92
N SER A 65 -23.08 -31.44 7.41
CA SER A 65 -22.67 -32.49 6.46
C SER A 65 -22.76 -33.92 7.02
N GLN A 66 -22.81 -34.07 8.35
CA GLN A 66 -22.92 -35.38 9.02
C GLN A 66 -24.36 -35.90 9.08
N VAL A 67 -25.36 -35.04 8.81
CA VAL A 67 -26.78 -35.39 8.86
C VAL A 67 -27.28 -35.62 7.45
N THR A 68 -27.68 -36.85 7.11
CA THR A 68 -28.22 -37.21 5.79
C THR A 68 -29.74 -37.12 5.76
N SER A 69 -30.26 -35.90 5.61
CA SER A 69 -31.67 -35.62 5.34
C SER A 69 -31.81 -34.57 4.23
N GLY A 70 -32.96 -34.54 3.54
CA GLY A 70 -33.19 -33.56 2.46
C GLY A 70 -33.12 -32.10 2.92
N GLU A 71 -33.51 -31.82 4.16
CA GLU A 71 -33.36 -30.49 4.78
C GLU A 71 -31.88 -30.16 5.05
N SER A 72 -31.08 -31.16 5.43
CA SER A 72 -29.64 -30.99 5.63
C SER A 72 -28.92 -30.69 4.32
N GLU A 73 -29.27 -31.36 3.22
CA GLU A 73 -28.70 -31.06 1.90
C GLU A 73 -28.96 -29.62 1.46
N GLN A 74 -30.17 -29.11 1.68
CA GLN A 74 -30.51 -27.72 1.37
C GLN A 74 -29.70 -26.75 2.25
N ARG A 75 -29.54 -27.03 3.55
CA ARG A 75 -28.71 -26.22 4.45
C ARG A 75 -27.23 -26.22 4.05
N VAL A 76 -26.68 -27.38 3.70
CA VAL A 76 -25.30 -27.52 3.21
C VAL A 76 -25.07 -26.68 1.95
N ARG A 77 -26.01 -26.71 1.01
CA ARG A 77 -25.94 -25.88 -0.21
C ARG A 77 -25.98 -24.38 0.10
N ALA A 78 -26.84 -23.95 1.03
CA ALA A 78 -26.93 -22.56 1.47
C ALA A 78 -25.60 -22.10 2.11
N ILE A 79 -25.10 -22.83 3.11
CA ILE A 79 -23.84 -22.50 3.79
C ILE A 79 -22.66 -22.44 2.80
N THR A 80 -22.60 -23.38 1.86
CA THR A 80 -21.54 -23.40 0.83
C THR A 80 -21.59 -22.16 -0.06
N ARG A 81 -22.80 -21.69 -0.41
CA ARG A 81 -22.97 -20.46 -1.18
C ARG A 81 -22.49 -19.24 -0.39
N ASP A 82 -22.86 -19.16 0.88
CA ASP A 82 -22.53 -18.01 1.73
C ASP A 82 -21.00 -17.96 1.98
N ILE A 83 -20.34 -19.11 2.18
CA ILE A 83 -18.86 -19.20 2.24
C ILE A 83 -18.21 -18.65 0.97
N ARG A 84 -18.73 -18.99 -0.23
CA ARG A 84 -18.18 -18.48 -1.50
C ARG A 84 -18.33 -16.97 -1.64
N GLN A 85 -19.42 -16.40 -1.13
CA GLN A 85 -19.61 -14.95 -1.12
C GLN A 85 -18.58 -14.28 -0.19
N LEU A 86 -18.43 -14.78 1.03
CA LEU A 86 -17.43 -14.26 1.98
C LEU A 86 -15.99 -14.42 1.47
N ASP A 87 -15.67 -15.52 0.80
CA ASP A 87 -14.34 -15.72 0.17
C ASP A 87 -14.07 -14.70 -0.94
N THR A 88 -15.11 -14.32 -1.69
CA THR A 88 -15.02 -13.26 -2.71
C THR A 88 -14.75 -11.91 -2.05
N GLY A 89 -15.53 -11.55 -1.02
CA GLY A 89 -15.35 -10.35 -0.22
C GLY A 89 -13.95 -10.27 0.40
N LYS A 90 -13.50 -11.36 1.01
CA LYS A 90 -12.16 -11.51 1.59
C LYS A 90 -11.06 -11.22 0.57
N ARG A 91 -11.16 -11.79 -0.63
CA ARG A 91 -10.18 -11.59 -1.71
C ARG A 91 -10.14 -10.13 -2.15
N ASN A 92 -11.31 -9.50 -2.28
CA ASN A 92 -11.46 -8.11 -2.70
C ASN A 92 -10.88 -7.15 -1.64
N LEU A 93 -11.17 -7.39 -0.35
CA LEU A 93 -10.59 -6.68 0.78
C LEU A 93 -9.06 -6.82 0.81
N THR A 94 -8.55 -8.04 0.72
CA THR A 94 -7.10 -8.33 0.75
C THR A 94 -6.36 -7.59 -0.37
N THR A 95 -6.91 -7.63 -1.58
CA THR A 95 -6.32 -6.94 -2.75
C THR A 95 -6.25 -5.44 -2.54
N SER A 96 -7.32 -4.87 -2.00
CA SER A 96 -7.42 -3.43 -1.75
C SER A 96 -6.50 -2.99 -0.61
N ILE A 97 -6.44 -3.74 0.50
CA ILE A 97 -5.50 -3.51 1.61
C ILE A 97 -4.06 -3.54 1.11
N ASN A 98 -3.68 -4.54 0.30
CA ASN A 98 -2.32 -4.61 -0.26
C ASN A 98 -2.00 -3.39 -1.13
N THR A 99 -2.96 -2.94 -1.93
CA THR A 99 -2.77 -1.76 -2.80
C THR A 99 -2.62 -0.49 -1.97
N LEU A 100 -3.44 -0.31 -0.93
CA LEU A 100 -3.35 0.82 -0.01
C LEU A 100 -2.06 0.80 0.84
N ASN A 101 -1.61 -0.38 1.29
CA ASN A 101 -0.32 -0.51 1.99
C ASN A 101 0.84 -0.04 1.09
N HIS A 102 0.85 -0.44 -0.19
CA HIS A 102 1.87 0.05 -1.13
C HIS A 102 1.77 1.55 -1.36
N LEU A 103 0.56 2.11 -1.40
CA LEU A 103 0.35 3.55 -1.53
C LEU A 103 0.86 4.31 -0.29
N GLN A 104 0.62 3.78 0.92
CA GLN A 104 1.19 4.27 2.17
C GLN A 104 2.73 4.23 2.14
N MET A 105 3.32 3.08 1.80
CA MET A 105 4.78 2.94 1.69
C MET A 105 5.39 3.94 0.71
N LEU A 106 4.71 4.21 -0.42
CA LEU A 106 5.16 5.18 -1.41
C LEU A 106 5.08 6.62 -0.88
N THR A 107 4.00 6.95 -0.16
CA THR A 107 3.78 8.28 0.44
C THR A 107 4.86 8.58 1.48
N GLU A 108 5.03 7.68 2.47
CA GLU A 108 6.07 7.77 3.49
C GLU A 108 7.49 7.77 2.89
N GLY A 109 7.69 6.95 1.85
CA GLY A 109 8.95 6.85 1.14
C GLY A 109 9.38 8.15 0.46
N VAL A 110 8.46 8.83 -0.22
CA VAL A 110 8.73 10.13 -0.87
C VAL A 110 9.16 11.19 0.17
N ASP A 111 8.44 11.27 1.28
CA ASP A 111 8.75 12.22 2.36
C ASP A 111 10.10 11.92 3.00
N LYS A 112 10.38 10.64 3.26
CA LYS A 112 11.65 10.23 3.86
C LYS A 112 12.83 10.47 2.92
N ILE A 113 12.69 10.18 1.62
CA ILE A 113 13.71 10.49 0.60
C ILE A 113 14.05 11.99 0.62
N ARG A 114 13.03 12.86 0.58
CA ARG A 114 13.22 14.31 0.61
C ARG A 114 13.96 14.78 1.86
N SER A 115 13.58 14.27 3.03
CA SER A 115 14.26 14.58 4.29
C SER A 115 15.73 14.17 4.27
N MET A 116 16.06 12.99 3.73
CA MET A 116 17.43 12.49 3.67
C MET A 116 18.29 13.20 2.62
N MET A 117 17.71 13.61 1.49
CA MET A 117 18.37 14.49 0.51
C MET A 117 18.74 15.83 1.14
N ALA A 118 17.81 16.43 1.91
CA ALA A 118 18.07 17.67 2.62
C ALA A 118 19.20 17.50 3.65
N ALA A 119 19.24 16.37 4.36
CA ALA A 119 20.27 16.04 5.34
C ALA A 119 21.58 15.46 4.75
N ARG A 120 21.67 15.30 3.42
CA ARG A 120 22.83 14.70 2.73
C ARG A 120 23.18 13.28 3.20
N GLN A 121 22.19 12.51 3.65
CA GLN A 121 22.35 11.15 4.18
C GLN A 121 22.36 10.09 3.06
N TYR A 122 23.28 10.21 2.11
CA TYR A 122 23.30 9.37 0.90
C TYR A 122 23.42 7.87 1.18
N GLY A 123 24.15 7.49 2.23
CA GLY A 123 24.38 6.07 2.59
C GLY A 123 23.09 5.33 2.98
N GLU A 124 22.21 5.96 3.74
CA GLU A 124 20.91 5.38 4.12
C GLU A 124 19.84 5.63 3.04
N LEU A 125 20.01 6.65 2.20
CA LEU A 125 19.05 7.00 1.16
C LEU A 125 19.01 5.94 0.04
N ALA A 126 20.16 5.40 -0.36
CA ALA A 126 20.24 4.41 -1.44
C ALA A 126 19.34 3.17 -1.23
N PRO A 127 19.40 2.45 -0.08
CA PRO A 127 18.50 1.31 0.14
C PRO A 127 17.02 1.72 0.24
N LEU A 128 16.72 2.90 0.79
CA LEU A 128 15.35 3.43 0.82
C LEU A 128 14.82 3.66 -0.59
N LEU A 129 15.59 4.35 -1.44
CA LEU A 129 15.22 4.61 -2.83
C LEU A 129 15.00 3.30 -3.59
N GLN A 130 15.86 2.30 -3.39
CA GLN A 130 15.66 0.98 -3.99
C GLN A 130 14.34 0.31 -3.53
N GLY A 131 14.02 0.40 -2.24
CA GLY A 131 12.76 -0.10 -1.70
C GLY A 131 11.55 0.59 -2.33
N VAL A 132 11.58 1.92 -2.43
CA VAL A 132 10.52 2.72 -3.06
C VAL A 132 10.36 2.37 -4.54
N LEU A 133 11.46 2.19 -5.29
CA LEU A 133 11.41 1.77 -6.70
C LEU A 133 10.80 0.37 -6.86
N ASN A 134 11.06 -0.55 -5.93
CA ASN A 134 10.42 -1.87 -5.94
C ASN A 134 8.90 -1.76 -5.71
N VAL A 135 8.46 -0.90 -4.77
CA VAL A 135 7.03 -0.63 -4.53
C VAL A 135 6.38 -0.05 -5.79
N MET A 136 7.04 0.88 -6.48
CA MET A 136 6.55 1.43 -7.75
C MET A 136 6.32 0.35 -8.83
N GLN A 137 7.17 -0.68 -8.90
CA GLN A 137 6.97 -1.79 -9.83
C GLN A 137 5.68 -2.56 -9.53
N HIS A 138 5.37 -2.79 -8.25
CA HIS A 138 4.11 -3.42 -7.85
C HIS A 138 2.88 -2.55 -8.13
N LEU A 139 3.05 -1.22 -8.12
CA LEU A 139 2.00 -0.25 -8.42
C LEU A 139 1.86 0.09 -9.91
N SER A 140 2.69 -0.47 -10.79
CA SER A 140 2.67 -0.19 -12.24
C SER A 140 1.30 -0.39 -12.90
N ARG A 141 0.54 -1.41 -12.47
CA ARG A 141 -0.83 -1.70 -12.94
C ARG A 141 -1.87 -0.68 -12.46
N TYR A 142 -1.51 0.17 -11.50
CA TYR A 142 -2.37 1.18 -10.87
C TYR A 142 -1.98 2.61 -11.24
N THR A 143 -1.16 2.80 -12.27
CA THR A 143 -0.70 4.11 -12.76
C THR A 143 -1.81 5.04 -13.26
N HIS A 144 -3.01 4.51 -13.48
CA HIS A 144 -4.21 5.29 -13.81
C HIS A 144 -4.87 5.90 -12.57
N ILE A 145 -4.48 5.47 -11.36
CA ILE A 145 -4.82 6.15 -10.11
C ILE A 145 -4.00 7.44 -10.04
N PRO A 146 -4.63 8.63 -10.03
CA PRO A 146 -3.92 9.91 -10.08
C PRO A 146 -2.83 10.06 -9.00
N GLN A 147 -3.11 9.56 -7.79
CA GLN A 147 -2.22 9.62 -6.63
C GLN A 147 -0.99 8.75 -6.84
N VAL A 148 -1.17 7.52 -7.36
CA VAL A 148 -0.06 6.63 -7.70
C VAL A 148 0.84 7.26 -8.74
N LYS A 149 0.24 7.84 -9.79
CA LYS A 149 0.99 8.55 -10.84
C LYS A 149 1.78 9.72 -10.26
N GLN A 150 1.13 10.56 -9.47
CA GLN A 150 1.75 11.74 -8.90
C GLN A 150 2.92 11.38 -7.98
N LEU A 151 2.75 10.41 -7.08
CA LEU A 151 3.83 9.94 -6.22
C LEU A 151 4.96 9.29 -7.01
N SER A 152 4.63 8.53 -8.06
CA SER A 152 5.64 7.97 -8.98
C SER A 152 6.46 9.05 -9.68
N ASP A 153 5.79 10.11 -10.16
CA ASP A 153 6.44 11.27 -10.77
C ASP A 153 7.36 11.99 -9.75
N GLN A 154 6.93 12.10 -8.48
CA GLN A 154 7.73 12.65 -7.39
C GLN A 154 9.00 11.82 -7.10
N VAL A 155 8.92 10.49 -7.10
CA VAL A 155 10.09 9.62 -6.92
C VAL A 155 11.09 9.80 -8.05
N LEU A 156 10.62 9.82 -9.31
CA LEU A 156 11.49 10.03 -10.47
C LEU A 156 12.16 11.41 -10.45
N GLN A 157 11.44 12.43 -9.99
CA GLN A 157 12.00 13.76 -9.83
C GLN A 157 13.06 13.79 -8.71
N ASN A 158 12.77 13.20 -7.55
CA ASN A 158 13.72 13.08 -6.44
C ASN A 158 15.01 12.33 -6.87
N GLN A 159 14.89 11.28 -7.71
CA GLN A 159 16.05 10.55 -8.24
C GLN A 159 16.95 11.47 -9.08
N LYS A 160 16.37 12.25 -10.02
CA LYS A 160 17.14 13.19 -10.84
C LYS A 160 17.80 14.28 -10.01
N GLU A 161 17.08 14.81 -9.03
CA GLU A 161 17.61 15.82 -8.12
C GLU A 161 18.75 15.28 -7.26
N LEU A 162 18.62 14.04 -6.75
CA LEU A 162 19.66 13.35 -6.00
C LEU A 162 20.93 13.17 -6.84
N GLU A 163 20.80 12.73 -8.09
CA GLU A 163 21.96 12.58 -9.00
C GLU A 163 22.70 13.91 -9.19
N GLN A 164 21.97 14.99 -9.43
CA GLN A 164 22.54 16.33 -9.57
C GLN A 164 23.20 16.82 -8.28
N GLN A 165 22.57 16.55 -7.13
CA GLN A 165 23.04 16.93 -5.80
C GLN A 165 24.34 16.21 -5.44
N ILE A 166 24.40 14.89 -5.62
CA ILE A 166 25.62 14.09 -5.38
C ILE A 166 26.77 14.58 -6.26
N LEU A 167 26.50 14.82 -7.55
CA LEU A 167 27.52 15.32 -8.48
C LEU A 167 28.02 16.72 -8.10
N ALA A 168 27.12 17.61 -7.67
CA ALA A 168 27.48 18.95 -7.23
C ALA A 168 28.33 18.92 -5.95
N ASP A 169 27.93 18.13 -4.95
CA ASP A 169 28.65 17.98 -3.69
C ASP A 169 30.04 17.33 -3.88
N PHE A 170 30.14 16.36 -4.80
CA PHE A 170 31.43 15.78 -5.17
C PHE A 170 32.36 16.81 -5.83
N ARG A 171 31.84 17.59 -6.80
CA ARG A 171 32.62 18.65 -7.46
C ARG A 171 33.07 19.72 -6.49
N SER A 172 32.22 20.15 -5.55
CA SER A 172 32.60 21.16 -4.56
C SER A 172 33.64 20.63 -3.57
N SER A 173 33.52 19.38 -3.13
CA SER A 173 34.50 18.73 -2.27
C SER A 173 35.87 18.60 -2.94
N THR A 174 35.91 18.16 -4.21
CA THR A 174 37.17 18.07 -4.98
C THR A 174 37.81 19.43 -5.25
N ALA A 175 37.02 20.46 -5.55
CA ALA A 175 37.52 21.82 -5.73
C ALA A 175 38.09 22.42 -4.44
N SER A 176 37.45 22.17 -3.29
CA SER A 176 37.94 22.61 -1.97
C SER A 176 39.25 21.92 -1.57
N LEU A 177 39.51 20.69 -2.04
CA LEU A 177 40.76 19.99 -1.78
C LEU A 177 41.90 20.49 -2.68
N ALA A 178 41.58 21.07 -3.84
CA ALA A 178 42.55 21.52 -4.83
C ALA A 178 43.14 22.91 -4.56
N THR A 179 42.58 23.70 -3.63
CA THR A 179 43.20 24.96 -3.20
C THR A 179 44.38 24.67 -2.28
N PRO A 180 45.64 24.97 -2.67
CA PRO A 180 46.79 24.79 -1.79
C PRO A 180 46.63 25.71 -0.57
N ARG A 181 46.61 25.13 0.63
CA ARG A 181 46.81 25.89 1.86
C ARG A 181 48.11 26.67 1.69
N SER A 182 48.02 28.00 1.84
CA SER A 182 49.15 28.91 1.84
C SER A 182 50.27 28.36 2.76
N ILE A 183 51.31 27.77 2.15
CA ILE A 183 52.63 27.61 2.74
C ILE A 183 53.52 28.68 2.10
N MET A 184 53.08 29.93 2.24
CA MET A 184 53.89 31.13 1.99
C MET A 184 53.96 32.00 3.26
N GLU A 185 54.10 31.36 4.41
CA GLU A 185 54.68 31.98 5.61
C GLU A 185 55.79 31.05 6.11
N LEU A 186 56.98 31.61 6.37
CA LEU A 186 58.27 30.99 6.70
C LEU A 186 59.20 30.61 5.53
N VAL A 187 59.68 31.61 4.80
CA VAL A 187 61.14 31.79 4.57
C VAL A 187 61.44 33.29 4.50
N VAL A 188 61.72 33.91 5.66
CA VAL A 188 62.57 35.10 5.80
C VAL A 188 63.50 34.83 6.96
#